data_AF-A0A524N4H9-F1
#
_entry.id   AF-A0A524N4H9-F1
#
_cell.length_a   1.000
_cell.length_b   1.000
_cell.length_c   1.000
_cell.angle_alpha   90.00
_cell.angle_beta   90.00
_cell.angle_gamma   90.00
#
_symmetry.space_group_name_H-M   'P 1'
#
loop_
_entity.id
_entity.type
_entity.pdbx_description
1 polymer ?
#
loop_
_entity_poly.entity_id
_entity_poly.type
_entity_poly.pdbx_seq_one_letter_code
_entity_poly.pdbx_strand_id
1 'polypeptide(L)'
;MSDVKFDLKPVEKKPSRKYRKGSKYDPIIDSFMKGQYELVKVEVPEKDANYLRTQLKKRIDARDLQHKIEVSVVNNIAYLEKK
;
A
#
# COMPACT_ATOMS: atom_id res chain seq x y z
N MET A 1 29.16 12.75 14.32
CA MET A 1 28.06 11.79 14.52
C MET A 1 27.05 12.49 15.41
N SER A 2 25.90 12.89 14.88
CA SER A 2 24.88 13.62 15.65
C SER A 2 24.08 12.60 16.46
N ASP A 3 24.22 12.61 17.78
CA ASP A 3 23.46 11.72 18.66
C ASP A 3 21.96 12.04 18.56
N VAL A 4 21.20 11.11 17.99
CA VAL A 4 19.75 11.23 17.82
C VAL A 4 19.10 11.02 19.19
N LYS A 5 18.39 12.04 19.71
CA LYS A 5 17.55 11.89 20.90
C LYS A 5 16.27 11.15 20.53
N PHE A 6 16.00 10.04 21.20
CA PHE A 6 14.77 9.27 21.07
C PHE A 6 14.19 8.98 22.46
N ASP A 7 12.85 8.86 22.53
CA ASP A 7 12.11 8.51 23.74
C ASP A 7 11.09 7.42 23.38
N LEU A 8 10.97 6.39 24.21
CA LEU A 8 10.13 5.23 23.97
C LEU A 8 9.11 5.12 25.10
N LYS A 9 7.83 5.32 24.77
CA LYS A 9 6.72 5.22 25.73
C LYS A 9 5.83 4.02 25.42
N PRO A 10 5.41 3.26 26.43
CA PRO A 10 4.43 2.20 26.24
C PRO A 10 3.08 2.81 25.85
N VAL A 11 2.44 2.20 24.86
CA VAL A 11 1.09 2.55 24.41
C VAL A 11 0.22 1.31 24.52
N GLU A 12 -0.92 1.43 25.21
CA GLU A 12 -1.85 0.31 25.46
C GLU A 12 -2.51 -0.22 24.18
N LYS A 13 -2.78 0.67 23.22
CA LYS A 13 -3.31 0.31 21.91
C LYS A 13 -2.63 1.13 20.82
N LYS A 14 -2.27 0.45 19.73
CA LYS A 14 -1.81 1.12 18.51
C LYS A 14 -3.00 1.91 17.94
N PRO A 15 -2.91 3.24 17.74
CA PRO A 15 -4.00 4.00 17.14
C PRO A 15 -4.29 3.44 15.75
N SER A 16 -5.57 3.13 15.49
CA SER A 16 -5.99 2.63 14.19
C SER A 16 -5.94 3.77 13.18
N ARG A 17 -5.30 3.52 12.03
CA ARG A 17 -5.28 4.50 10.94
C ARG A 17 -6.67 4.57 10.33
N LYS A 18 -7.37 5.69 10.53
CA LYS A 18 -8.60 5.99 9.78
C LYS A 18 -8.22 6.44 8.37
N TYR A 19 -8.25 5.51 7.41
CA TYR A 19 -8.09 5.85 6.01
C TYR A 19 -9.37 6.53 5.49
N ARG A 20 -9.25 7.75 4.94
CA ARG A 20 -10.38 8.46 4.31
C ARG A 20 -10.80 7.73 3.03
N LYS A 21 -12.10 7.51 2.83
CA LYS A 21 -12.68 7.01 1.58
C LYS A 21 -12.41 8.03 0.45
N GLY A 22 -11.95 7.59 -0.72
CA GLY A 22 -11.71 8.45 -1.89
C GLY A 22 -10.24 8.74 -2.19
N SER A 23 -9.40 7.71 -2.30
CA SER A 23 -8.06 7.87 -2.85
C SER A 23 -8.08 8.02 -4.36
N LYS A 24 -7.15 8.81 -4.91
CA LYS A 24 -6.81 8.71 -6.33
C LYS A 24 -6.28 7.33 -6.77
N TYR A 25 -5.86 6.50 -5.82
CA TYR A 25 -5.34 5.14 -6.07
C TYR A 25 -6.39 4.04 -5.91
N ASP A 26 -7.58 4.37 -5.41
CA ASP A 26 -8.67 3.42 -5.21
C ASP A 26 -9.10 2.77 -6.55
N PRO A 27 -9.21 3.52 -7.67
CA PRO A 27 -9.56 2.94 -8.98
C PRO A 27 -8.56 1.88 -9.48
N ILE A 28 -7.30 1.92 -9.05
CA ILE A 28 -6.28 0.94 -9.47
C ILE A 28 -6.61 -0.43 -8.87
N ILE A 29 -6.95 -0.45 -7.57
CA ILE A 29 -7.34 -1.68 -6.87
C ILE A 29 -8.68 -2.19 -7.41
N ASP A 30 -9.63 -1.28 -7.65
CA ASP A 30 -10.94 -1.64 -8.22
C ASP A 30 -10.80 -2.25 -9.61
N SER A 31 -9.94 -1.70 -10.46
CA SER A 31 -9.65 -2.23 -11.79
C SER A 31 -8.94 -3.58 -11.71
N PHE A 32 -7.96 -3.73 -10.81
CA PHE A 32 -7.26 -4.99 -10.59
C PHE A 32 -8.19 -6.10 -10.09
N MET A 33 -9.10 -5.78 -9.17
CA MET A 33 -10.09 -6.73 -8.64
C MET A 33 -11.09 -7.18 -9.70
N LYS A 34 -11.52 -6.28 -10.59
CA LYS A 34 -12.40 -6.60 -11.71
C LYS A 34 -11.68 -7.35 -12.84
N GLY A 35 -10.37 -7.18 -12.94
CA GLY A 35 -9.54 -7.86 -13.93
C GLY A 35 -9.48 -9.37 -13.65
N GLN A 36 -9.18 -10.15 -14.69
CA GLN A 36 -9.00 -11.60 -14.56
C GLN A 36 -7.56 -11.98 -14.18
N TYR A 37 -6.60 -11.10 -14.43
CA TYR A 37 -5.18 -11.37 -14.18
C TYR A 37 -4.86 -11.53 -12.69
N GLU A 38 -4.01 -12.50 -12.39
CA GLU A 38 -3.52 -12.79 -11.04
C GLU A 38 -2.35 -11.89 -10.64
N LEU A 39 -1.50 -11.49 -11.60
CA LEU A 39 -0.35 -10.63 -11.40
C LEU A 39 -0.35 -9.48 -12.42
N VAL A 40 -0.25 -8.24 -11.94
CA VAL A 40 -0.29 -7.06 -12.78
C VAL A 40 0.78 -6.05 -12.37
N LYS A 41 1.45 -5.48 -13.36
CA LYS A 41 2.41 -4.40 -13.20
C LYS A 41 1.69 -3.06 -13.06
N VAL A 42 2.05 -2.28 -12.04
CA VAL A 42 1.52 -0.92 -11.82
C VAL A 42 2.65 0.09 -11.98
N GLU A 43 2.56 0.89 -13.03
CA GLU A 43 3.40 2.06 -13.24
C GLU A 43 2.52 3.31 -13.31
N VAL A 44 2.91 4.32 -12.53
CA VAL A 44 2.31 5.64 -12.60
C VAL A 44 3.41 6.62 -12.98
N PRO A 45 3.25 7.40 -14.07
CA PRO A 45 4.21 8.42 -14.44
C PRO A 45 4.53 9.34 -13.25
N GLU A 46 5.81 9.68 -13.08
CA GLU A 46 6.30 10.59 -12.03
C GLU A 46 6.09 10.10 -10.58
N LYS A 47 5.92 8.80 -10.35
CA LYS A 47 5.76 8.24 -9.00
C LYS A 47 6.68 7.03 -8.79
N ASP A 48 7.39 7.04 -7.68
CA ASP A 48 8.22 5.91 -7.26
C ASP A 48 7.38 4.67 -6.95
N ALA A 49 7.89 3.49 -7.31
CA ALA A 49 7.25 2.23 -6.97
C ALA A 49 7.10 2.03 -5.47
N ASN A 50 8.07 2.47 -4.66
CA ASN A 50 7.97 2.43 -3.20
C ASN A 50 6.84 3.32 -2.67
N TYR A 51 6.62 4.47 -3.32
CA TYR A 51 5.50 5.35 -2.98
C TYR A 51 4.17 4.69 -3.37
N LEU A 52 4.07 4.13 -4.58
CA LEU A 52 2.89 3.39 -5.04
C LEU A 52 2.58 2.21 -4.12
N ARG A 53 3.58 1.40 -3.76
CA ARG A 53 3.42 0.30 -2.81
C ARG A 53 2.84 0.77 -1.48
N THR A 54 3.38 1.84 -0.93
CA THR A 54 2.89 2.37 0.35
C THR A 54 1.45 2.85 0.23
N GLN A 55 1.09 3.53 -0.87
CA GLN A 55 -0.27 4.02 -1.08
C GLN A 55 -1.25 2.87 -1.31
N LEU A 56 -0.92 1.92 -2.17
CA LEU A 56 -1.75 0.76 -2.46
C LEU A 56 -1.93 -0.12 -1.20
N LYS A 57 -0.86 -0.39 -0.46
CA LYS A 57 -0.93 -1.14 0.81
C LYS A 57 -1.88 -0.48 1.80
N LYS A 58 -1.81 0.84 1.98
CA LYS A 58 -2.75 1.59 2.83
C LYS A 58 -4.20 1.41 2.40
N ARG A 59 -4.48 1.26 1.09
CA ARG A 59 -5.84 1.07 0.57
C ARG A 59 -6.32 -0.37 0.68
N ILE A 60 -5.43 -1.34 0.50
CA ILE A 60 -5.71 -2.75 0.79
C ILE A 60 -6.03 -2.91 2.28
N ASP A 61 -5.22 -2.30 3.16
CA ASP A 61 -5.45 -2.31 4.61
C ASP A 61 -6.77 -1.61 4.98
N ALA A 62 -7.10 -0.49 4.33
CA ALA A 62 -8.35 0.25 4.57
C ALA A 62 -9.62 -0.52 4.19
N ARG A 63 -9.49 -1.50 3.29
CA ARG A 63 -10.60 -2.29 2.73
C ARG A 63 -10.57 -3.73 3.21
N ASP A 64 -9.67 -4.06 4.15
CA ASP A 64 -9.43 -5.43 4.65
C ASP A 64 -9.19 -6.45 3.53
N LEU A 65 -8.53 -6.02 2.44
CA LEU A 65 -8.22 -6.85 1.27
C LEU A 65 -6.87 -7.57 1.39
N GLN A 66 -6.22 -7.51 2.53
CA GLN A 66 -4.87 -8.05 2.77
C GLN A 66 -4.79 -9.57 2.52
N HIS A 67 -5.91 -10.26 2.64
CA HIS A 67 -6.03 -11.71 2.40
C HIS A 67 -6.29 -12.07 0.93
N LYS A 68 -6.61 -11.09 0.08
CA LYS A 68 -6.96 -11.29 -1.34
C LYS A 68 -5.94 -10.70 -2.29
N ILE A 69 -5.23 -9.66 -1.87
CA ILE A 69 -4.32 -8.90 -2.73
C ILE A 69 -3.05 -8.56 -1.96
N GLU A 70 -1.91 -8.70 -2.62
CA GLU A 70 -0.60 -8.31 -2.14
C GLU A 70 0.06 -7.28 -3.07
N VAL A 71 0.88 -6.39 -2.49
CA VAL A 71 1.65 -5.40 -3.25
C VAL A 71 3.14 -5.57 -3.00
N SER A 72 3.85 -5.84 -4.08
CA SER A 72 5.29 -6.11 -4.10
C SER A 72 6.00 -5.06 -4.93
N VAL A 73 7.28 -4.80 -4.65
CA VAL A 73 8.13 -3.94 -5.49
C VAL A 73 9.37 -4.72 -5.86
N VAL A 74 9.64 -4.83 -7.16
CA VAL A 74 10.81 -5.50 -7.71
C VAL A 74 11.41 -4.59 -8.77
N ASN A 75 12.72 -4.37 -8.75
CA ASN A 75 13.42 -3.50 -9.71
C ASN A 75 12.79 -2.11 -9.90
N ASN A 76 12.37 -1.48 -8.80
CA ASN A 76 11.69 -0.18 -8.79
C ASN A 76 10.36 -0.15 -9.58
N ILE A 77 9.70 -1.31 -9.73
CA ILE A 77 8.38 -1.46 -10.33
C ILE A 77 7.44 -2.04 -9.28
N ALA A 78 6.23 -1.48 -9.16
CA ALA A 78 5.20 -1.98 -8.26
C ALA A 78 4.37 -3.07 -8.96
N TYR A 79 4.08 -4.15 -8.23
CA TYR A 79 3.28 -5.28 -8.69
C TYR A 79 2.11 -5.50 -7.75
N LEU A 80 0.96 -5.82 -8.31
CA LEU A 80 -0.23 -6.27 -7.61
C LEU A 80 -0.44 -7.76 -7.92
N GLU A 81 -0.62 -8.56 -6.88
CA GLU A 81 -0.82 -10.00 -6.98
C GLU A 81 -2.09 -10.41 -6.23
N LYS A 82 -2.86 -11.35 -6.77
CA LYS A 82 -3.99 -11.97 -6.07
C LYS A 82 -3.50 -13.14 -5.23
N LYS A 83 -4.04 -13.25 -4.02
CA LYS A 83 -3.79 -14.34 -3.09
C LYS A 83 -4.94 -15.35 -3.08
#